data_AF-A0A2U3Q9M7-F1
#
_entry.id   AF-A0A2U3Q9M7-F1
#
_cell.length_a   1.000
_cell.length_b   1.000
_cell.length_c   1.000
_cell.angle_alpha   90.00
_cell.angle_beta   90.00
_cell.angle_gamma   90.00
#
_symmetry.space_group_name_H-M   'P 1'
#
loop_
_entity.id
_entity.type
_entity.pdbx_description
1 polymer ?
#
loop_
_entity_poly.entity_id
_entity_poly.type
_entity_poly.pdbx_seq_one_letter_code
_entity_poly.pdbx_strand_id
1 'polypeptide(L)'
;MLARRGHVVNMYDGTAEEPTKTHPNFRFHKQTIDTGEGGLENIITKNGHSVRDDSFVQMDIEPAKYEVTPATPPDVLDQFKQIVIEIPWLSHLVNSSILERKLATLKALRRSHDVTLR
;
A
#
# COMPACT_ATOMS: atom_id res chain seq x y z
N MET A 1 -4.45 -15.80 -7.93
CA MET A 1 -4.78 -14.37 -7.80
C MET A 1 -6.07 -14.22 -7.01
N LEU A 2 -6.16 -13.26 -6.07
CA LEU A 2 -7.33 -13.05 -5.19
C LEU A 2 -8.65 -12.88 -5.96
N ALA A 3 -8.62 -12.17 -7.09
CA ALA A 3 -9.81 -11.97 -7.92
C ALA A 3 -10.44 -13.27 -8.46
N ARG A 4 -9.63 -14.27 -8.82
CA ARG A 4 -10.11 -15.61 -9.26
C ARG A 4 -10.73 -16.41 -8.10
N ARG A 5 -10.47 -16.01 -6.86
CA ARG A 5 -11.07 -16.58 -5.65
C ARG A 5 -12.30 -15.80 -5.18
N GLY A 6 -12.80 -14.86 -5.99
CA GLY A 6 -14.03 -14.11 -5.69
C GLY A 6 -13.83 -12.78 -4.95
N HIS A 7 -12.60 -12.40 -4.61
CA HIS A 7 -12.35 -11.14 -3.92
C HIS A 7 -12.32 -9.95 -4.88
N VAL A 8 -12.89 -8.82 -4.48
CA VAL A 8 -12.74 -7.55 -5.18
C VAL A 8 -11.32 -7.03 -4.99
N VAL A 9 -10.68 -6.59 -6.08
CA VAL A 9 -9.34 -5.99 -6.06
C VAL A 9 -9.45 -4.56 -6.56
N ASN A 10 -9.28 -3.61 -5.63
CA ASN A 10 -9.14 -2.20 -5.95
C ASN A 10 -7.68 -1.95 -6.34
N MET A 11 -7.46 -1.42 -7.54
CA MET A 11 -6.14 -1.12 -8.10
C MET A 11 -6.03 0.39 -8.29
N TYR A 12 -4.96 0.98 -7.79
CA TYR A 12 -4.71 2.42 -7.85
C TYR A 12 -3.41 2.68 -8.59
N ASP A 13 -3.49 3.39 -9.70
CA ASP A 13 -2.31 3.82 -10.48
C ASP A 13 -2.66 5.11 -11.23
N GLY A 14 -2.02 6.22 -10.87
CA GLY A 14 -2.22 7.51 -11.52
C GLY A 14 -1.51 7.65 -12.87
N THR A 15 -0.61 6.73 -13.20
CA THR A 15 0.26 6.78 -14.39
C THR A 15 -0.26 5.93 -15.55
N ALA A 16 -1.00 4.86 -15.24
CA ALA A 16 -1.62 4.01 -16.26
C ALA A 16 -2.97 4.57 -16.72
N GLU A 17 -3.25 4.46 -18.03
CA GLU A 17 -4.58 4.76 -18.57
C GLU A 17 -5.61 3.68 -18.22
N GLU A 18 -5.17 2.42 -18.23
CA GLU A 18 -6.01 1.25 -17.99
C GLU A 18 -5.18 0.10 -17.39
N PRO A 19 -5.81 -0.88 -16.71
CA PRO A 19 -5.06 -2.02 -16.19
C PRO A 19 -4.64 -2.96 -17.33
N THR A 20 -3.40 -3.46 -17.29
CA THR A 20 -2.86 -4.39 -18.31
C THR A 20 -3.67 -5.69 -18.45
N LYS A 21 -4.46 -6.04 -17.44
CA LYS A 21 -5.35 -7.21 -17.44
C LYS A 21 -6.70 -6.80 -16.85
N THR A 22 -7.76 -7.38 -17.39
CA THR A 22 -9.12 -7.16 -16.90
C THR A 22 -9.64 -8.40 -16.17
N HIS A 23 -10.53 -8.18 -15.20
CA HIS A 23 -11.27 -9.22 -14.49
C HIS A 23 -12.56 -8.62 -13.93
N PRO A 24 -13.69 -9.35 -13.86
CA PRO A 24 -14.95 -8.81 -13.32
C PRO A 24 -14.88 -8.28 -11.88
N ASN A 25 -13.89 -8.76 -11.12
CA ASN A 25 -13.63 -8.32 -9.73
C ASN A 25 -12.55 -7.23 -9.61
N PHE A 26 -12.00 -6.74 -10.72
CA PHE A 26 -11.10 -5.60 -10.69
C PHE A 26 -11.88 -4.29 -10.67
N ARG A 27 -11.43 -3.36 -9.84
CA ARG A 27 -11.88 -1.97 -9.82
C ARG A 27 -10.63 -1.11 -9.97
N PHE A 28 -10.40 -0.63 -11.18
CA PHE A 28 -9.26 0.22 -11.47
C PHE A 28 -9.62 1.68 -11.21
N HIS A 29 -8.72 2.37 -10.51
CA HIS A 29 -8.85 3.78 -10.17
C HIS A 29 -7.60 4.49 -10.69
N LYS A 30 -7.78 5.40 -11.66
CA LYS A 30 -6.68 6.25 -12.16
C LYS A 30 -6.39 7.36 -11.15
N GLN A 31 -5.72 6.98 -10.06
CA GLN A 31 -5.48 7.84 -8.92
C GLN A 31 -4.09 7.55 -8.35
N THR A 32 -3.34 8.62 -8.12
CA THR A 32 -2.04 8.57 -7.44
C THR A 32 -2.24 8.33 -5.94
N ILE A 33 -1.39 7.48 -5.37
CA ILE A 33 -1.29 7.28 -3.93
C ILE A 33 -0.29 8.30 -3.38
N ASP A 34 -0.70 9.09 -2.40
CA ASP A 34 0.09 10.14 -1.75
C ASP A 34 -0.38 10.34 -0.30
N THR A 35 0.15 11.35 0.40
CA THR A 35 -0.22 11.65 1.79
C THR A 35 -1.44 12.56 1.93
N GLY A 36 -2.10 12.93 0.82
CA GLY A 36 -3.27 13.81 0.78
C GLY A 36 -4.53 13.05 0.36
N GLU A 37 -5.18 13.49 -0.71
CA GLU A 37 -6.39 12.87 -1.26
C GLU A 37 -6.21 11.40 -1.66
N GLY A 38 -4.96 11.02 -1.98
CA GLY A 38 -4.53 9.67 -2.30
C GLY A 38 -4.11 8.83 -1.08
N GLY A 39 -4.28 9.35 0.13
CA GLY A 39 -3.94 8.67 1.37
C GLY A 39 -4.73 7.37 1.59
N LEU A 40 -4.11 6.41 2.28
CA LEU A 40 -4.72 5.10 2.55
C LEU A 40 -6.04 5.22 3.32
N GLU A 41 -6.13 6.13 4.28
CA GLU A 41 -7.37 6.40 5.04
C GLU A 41 -8.51 6.85 4.13
N ASN A 42 -8.22 7.79 3.22
CA ASN A 42 -9.17 8.30 2.24
C ASN A 42 -9.60 7.20 1.28
N ILE A 43 -8.67 6.34 0.86
CA ILE A 43 -8.96 5.21 -0.03
C ILE A 43 -9.86 4.19 0.64
N ILE A 44 -9.56 3.81 1.88
CA ILE A 44 -10.38 2.88 2.64
C ILE A 44 -11.79 3.45 2.80
N THR A 45 -11.91 4.73 3.13
CA THR A 45 -13.19 5.40 3.30
C THR A 45 -13.98 5.49 2.00
N LYS A 46 -13.33 5.92 0.90
CA LYS A 46 -13.95 5.99 -0.45
C LYS A 46 -14.45 4.63 -0.93
N ASN A 47 -13.78 3.55 -0.53
CA ASN A 47 -14.20 2.18 -0.84
C ASN A 47 -15.31 1.64 0.09
N GLY A 48 -15.73 2.38 1.12
CA GLY A 48 -16.68 1.89 2.11
C GLY A 48 -16.11 0.79 3.02
N HIS A 49 -14.78 0.80 3.23
CA HIS A 49 -14.06 -0.23 3.97
C HIS A 49 -13.66 0.23 5.38
N SER A 50 -14.10 1.39 5.86
CA SER A 50 -13.67 1.97 7.15
C SER A 50 -13.93 1.08 8.37
N VAL A 51 -14.88 0.14 8.29
CA VAL A 51 -15.19 -0.82 9.37
C VAL A 51 -14.58 -2.21 9.15
N ARG A 52 -13.83 -2.41 8.07
CA ARG A 52 -13.18 -3.69 7.75
C ARG A 52 -11.80 -3.75 8.39
N ASP A 53 -11.44 -4.94 8.86
CA ASP A 53 -10.13 -5.26 9.41
C ASP A 53 -9.47 -6.48 8.73
N ASP A 54 -10.06 -6.95 7.62
CA ASP A 54 -9.72 -8.18 6.91
C ASP A 54 -9.13 -7.93 5.51
N SER A 55 -8.62 -6.71 5.26
CA SER A 55 -8.10 -6.32 3.95
C SER A 55 -6.66 -6.80 3.73
N PHE A 56 -6.27 -6.86 2.46
CA PHE A 56 -4.90 -7.08 2.02
C PHE A 56 -4.47 -5.91 1.15
N VAL A 57 -3.23 -5.45 1.32
CA VAL A 57 -2.65 -4.42 0.46
C VAL A 57 -1.28 -4.83 -0.04
N GLN A 58 -1.03 -4.55 -1.32
CA GLN A 58 0.28 -4.62 -1.93
C GLN A 58 0.63 -3.25 -2.47
N MET A 59 1.78 -2.71 -2.05
CA MET A 59 2.30 -1.42 -2.51
C MET A 59 3.59 -1.66 -3.28
N ASP A 60 3.47 -1.57 -4.60
CA ASP A 60 4.59 -1.50 -5.53
C ASP A 60 4.55 -0.16 -6.27
N ILE A 61 4.80 0.90 -5.50
CA ILE A 61 4.78 2.28 -5.98
C ILE A 61 5.98 3.02 -5.39
N GLU A 62 6.80 3.60 -6.26
CA GLU A 62 7.99 4.37 -5.87
C GLU A 62 7.82 5.83 -6.29
N PRO A 63 8.11 6.82 -5.41
CA PRO A 63 8.61 6.68 -4.04
C PRO A 63 7.51 6.65 -2.96
N ALA A 64 6.25 6.71 -3.37
CA ALA A 64 5.09 7.02 -2.53
C ALA A 64 4.93 6.11 -1.30
N LYS A 65 5.22 4.80 -1.41
CA LYS A 65 5.06 3.87 -0.27
C LYS A 65 5.91 4.25 0.95
N TYR A 66 7.05 4.92 0.76
CA TYR A 66 7.91 5.39 1.84
C TYR A 66 7.48 6.71 2.47
N GLU A 67 6.51 7.40 1.89
CA GLU A 67 5.92 8.63 2.42
C GLU A 67 4.56 8.35 3.04
N VAL A 68 3.73 7.57 2.35
CA VAL A 68 2.38 7.24 2.78
C VAL A 68 2.37 6.33 3.99
N THR A 69 3.19 5.26 4.03
CA THR A 69 3.16 4.31 5.15
C THR A 69 3.51 4.98 6.49
N PRO A 70 4.58 5.79 6.61
CA PRO A 70 4.87 6.49 7.87
C PRO A 70 3.81 7.52 8.28
N ALA A 71 3.18 8.18 7.29
CA ALA A 71 2.14 9.18 7.51
C ALA A 71 0.77 8.58 7.84
N THR A 72 0.54 7.30 7.52
CA THR A 72 -0.74 6.63 7.75
C THR A 72 -0.92 6.33 9.24
N PRO A 73 -2.08 6.69 9.84
CA PRO A 73 -2.42 6.33 11.21
C PRO A 73 -2.35 4.81 11.47
N PRO A 74 -1.90 4.34 12.65
CA PRO A 74 -1.78 2.92 12.94
C PRO A 74 -3.09 2.14 12.83
N ASP A 75 -4.20 2.73 13.25
CA ASP A 75 -5.55 2.14 13.17
C ASP A 75 -6.00 1.91 11.72
N VAL A 76 -5.57 2.77 10.80
CA VAL A 76 -5.78 2.57 9.35
C VAL A 76 -4.89 1.43 8.82
N LEU A 77 -3.64 1.32 9.30
CA LEU A 77 -2.77 0.19 8.93
C LEU A 77 -3.31 -1.14 9.47
N ASP A 78 -3.89 -1.15 10.67
CA ASP A 78 -4.50 -2.33 11.31
C ASP A 78 -5.66 -2.91 10.51
N GLN A 79 -6.25 -2.13 9.60
CA GLN A 79 -7.32 -2.61 8.71
C GLN A 79 -6.83 -3.65 7.69
N PHE A 80 -5.51 -3.70 7.47
CA PHE A 80 -4.87 -4.66 6.59
C PHE A 80 -4.28 -5.82 7.40
N LYS A 81 -4.80 -7.03 7.23
CA LYS A 81 -4.21 -8.25 7.84
C LYS A 81 -2.82 -8.56 7.30
N GLN A 82 -2.52 -8.10 6.10
CA GLN A 82 -1.21 -8.23 5.51
C GLN A 82 -0.91 -7.04 4.59
N ILE A 83 0.30 -6.53 4.75
CA ILE A 83 0.86 -5.46 3.94
C ILE A 83 2.08 -6.03 3.23
N VAL A 84 2.07 -6.00 1.89
CA VAL A 84 3.21 -6.40 1.05
C VAL A 84 3.85 -5.15 0.48
N ILE A 85 5.14 -4.94 0.76
CA ILE A 85 5.91 -3.81 0.27
C ILE A 85 7.12 -4.34 -0.48
N GLU A 86 7.34 -3.87 -1.71
CA GLU A 86 8.62 -4.11 -2.39
C GLU A 86 9.69 -3.15 -1.88
N ILE A 87 10.88 -3.65 -1.57
CA ILE A 87 12.04 -2.83 -1.18
C ILE A 87 13.12 -2.98 -2.25
N PRO A 88 13.06 -2.21 -3.36
CA PRO A 88 14.08 -2.28 -4.39
C PRO A 88 15.37 -1.59 -3.92
N TRP A 89 16.48 -1.90 -4.60
CA TRP A 89 17.77 -1.24 -4.43
C TRP A 89 18.36 -1.33 -3.00
N LEU A 90 18.37 -2.54 -2.40
CA LEU A 90 19.00 -2.75 -1.09
C LEU A 90 20.49 -2.36 -1.05
N SER A 91 21.19 -2.42 -2.18
CA SER A 91 22.57 -1.92 -2.31
C SER A 91 22.71 -0.42 -2.04
N HIS A 92 21.63 0.36 -2.16
CA HIS A 92 21.65 1.81 -1.95
C HIS A 92 21.44 2.21 -0.48
N LEU A 93 21.34 1.25 0.44
CA LEU A 93 21.22 1.53 1.88
C LEU A 93 22.45 2.21 2.49
N VAL A 94 23.58 2.27 1.76
CA VAL A 94 24.73 3.09 2.13
C VAL A 94 24.43 4.60 2.11
N ASN A 95 23.37 5.03 1.39
CA ASN A 95 22.89 6.40 1.42
C ASN A 95 21.96 6.59 2.63
N SER A 96 22.33 7.47 3.55
CA SER A 96 21.60 7.72 4.80
C SER A 96 20.15 8.12 4.57
N SER A 97 19.86 8.97 3.57
CA SER A 97 18.49 9.42 3.31
C SER A 97 17.58 8.29 2.81
N ILE A 98 18.12 7.40 1.96
CA ILE A 98 17.38 6.21 1.47
C ILE A 98 17.14 5.24 2.62
N LEU A 99 18.17 5.00 3.45
CA LEU A 99 18.07 4.17 4.64
C LEU A 99 17.01 4.71 5.61
N GLU A 100 17.03 6.00 5.91
CA GLU A 100 16.10 6.65 6.84
C GLU A 100 14.64 6.50 6.39
N ARG A 101 14.35 6.71 5.09
CA ARG A 101 13.00 6.54 4.54
C ARG A 101 12.49 5.09 4.64
N LYS A 102 13.33 4.12 4.25
CA LYS A 102 13.00 2.70 4.37
C LYS A 102 12.83 2.30 5.84
N LEU A 103 13.71 2.77 6.72
CA LEU A 103 13.63 2.50 8.16
C LEU A 103 12.37 3.11 8.79
N ALA A 104 11.99 4.34 8.43
CA ALA A 104 10.76 4.98 8.90
C ALA A 104 9.52 4.16 8.51
N THR A 105 9.51 3.62 7.27
CA THR A 105 8.45 2.73 6.78
C THR A 105 8.38 1.44 7.59
N LEU A 106 9.52 0.76 7.78
CA LEU A 106 9.57 -0.47 8.58
C LEU A 106 9.17 -0.23 10.03
N LYS A 107 9.60 0.89 10.63
CA LYS A 107 9.19 1.28 11.98
C LYS A 107 7.69 1.53 12.06
N ALA A 108 7.11 2.19 11.06
CA ALA A 108 5.68 2.46 11.00
C ALA A 108 4.87 1.15 10.98
N LEU A 109 5.26 0.21 10.11
CA LEU A 109 4.64 -1.12 10.02
C LEU A 109 4.80 -1.93 11.31
N ARG A 110 5.96 -1.85 11.96
CA ARG A 110 6.21 -2.56 13.23
C ARG A 110 5.33 -2.11 14.39
N ARG A 111 4.60 -1.00 14.27
CA ARG A 111 3.63 -0.55 15.29
C ARG A 111 2.38 -1.44 15.33
N SER A 112 2.05 -2.06 14.19
CA SER A 112 0.79 -2.78 13.94
C SER A 112 1.01 -4.23 13.46
N HIS A 113 2.16 -4.53 12.86
CA HIS A 113 2.43 -5.81 12.20
C HIS A 113 3.82 -6.37 12.54
N ASP A 114 3.90 -7.70 12.55
CA ASP A 114 5.19 -8.38 12.48
C ASP A 114 5.77 -8.29 11.07
N VAL A 115 7.00 -7.78 10.98
CA VAL A 115 7.71 -7.65 9.71
C VAL A 115 8.56 -8.90 9.46
N THR A 116 8.27 -9.59 8.35
CA THR A 116 9.05 -10.74 7.89
C THR A 116 9.63 -10.48 6.51
N LEU A 117 10.89 -10.89 6.28
CA LEU A 117 11.55 -10.81 4.99
C LEU A 117 11.40 -12.18 4.30
N ARG A 118 10.93 -12.17 3.05
CA ARG A 118 10.75 -13.38 2.23
C ARG A 118 11.50 -13.24 0.92
#